data_AF-A0A9P9GJC7-F1
#
_entry.id   AF-A0A9P9GJC7-F1
#
_cell.length_a   1.000
_cell.length_b   1.000
_cell.length_c   1.000
_cell.angle_alpha   90.00
_cell.angle_beta   90.00
_cell.angle_gamma   90.00
#
_symmetry.space_group_name_H-M   'P 1'
#
loop_
_entity.id
_entity.type
_entity.pdbx_description
1 polymer ?
#
loop_
_entity_poly.entity_id
_entity_poly.type
_entity_poly.pdbx_seq_one_letter_code
_entity_poly.pdbx_strand_id
1 'polypeptide(L)'
;MLLKHFLLNALLTLTSVTAIPNPEAVNSGLKAKADDVGPSGHFITRRYCGSEASLMHGKCICKKKGQEFNPVTKRCKCPVGQKWDREAEKCKCPVGQKWDREDEKCKCPVGQKWDREDEKCKCPVGQKWDREDEKCKCPVGQKWGREDEKCKCPVGQKWDREDEKCKCPVGQKWDREDEKCKCPVGQKWDREDEKCKCPVGQKWGREDEKCKCPVGQKWDREDEKCKCPVGQ
;
A
#
# COMPACT_ATOMS: atom_id res chain seq x y z
N MET A 1 -24.79 16.07 59.21
CA MET A 1 -25.88 17.06 59.35
C MET A 1 -25.97 17.79 58.02
N LEU A 2 -27.08 18.03 57.31
CA LEU A 2 -28.50 18.14 57.65
C LEU A 2 -29.38 17.74 56.44
N LEU A 3 -30.51 17.08 56.75
CA LEU A 3 -31.89 17.21 56.26
C LEU A 3 -32.17 17.64 54.79
N LYS A 4 -32.82 16.76 54.00
CA LYS A 4 -34.29 16.68 53.72
C LYS A 4 -34.86 17.92 53.01
N HIS A 5 -35.40 17.74 51.79
CA HIS A 5 -36.77 18.15 51.46
C HIS A 5 -37.29 17.53 50.15
N PHE A 6 -38.41 16.81 50.29
CA PHE A 6 -39.37 16.40 49.26
C PHE A 6 -40.10 17.64 48.71
N LEU A 7 -40.28 17.77 47.39
CA LEU A 7 -41.40 18.49 46.79
C LEU A 7 -41.78 17.91 45.42
N LEU A 8 -42.96 17.29 45.37
CA LEU A 8 -43.77 17.10 44.16
C LEU A 8 -44.12 18.47 43.58
N ASN A 9 -44.15 18.58 42.25
CA ASN A 9 -45.02 19.54 41.57
C ASN A 9 -45.50 18.97 40.23
N ALA A 10 -46.80 18.71 40.18
CA ALA A 10 -47.57 18.45 38.98
C ALA A 10 -47.94 19.78 38.32
N LEU A 11 -47.85 19.87 36.99
CA LEU A 11 -48.53 20.91 36.21
C LEU A 11 -48.87 20.36 34.82
N LEU A 12 -50.16 20.07 34.66
CA LEU A 12 -50.87 19.91 33.39
C LEU A 12 -51.08 21.30 32.77
N THR A 13 -50.69 21.48 31.51
CA THR A 13 -51.29 22.51 30.65
C THR A 13 -51.52 21.97 29.24
N LEU A 14 -52.79 21.91 28.86
CA LEU A 14 -53.29 21.79 27.49
C LEU A 14 -53.16 23.17 26.81
N THR A 15 -52.73 23.21 25.54
CA THR A 15 -53.41 24.01 24.50
C THR A 15 -52.97 23.59 23.10
N SER A 16 -53.97 23.52 22.24
CA SER A 16 -54.03 23.14 20.83
C SER A 16 -53.54 24.21 19.86
N VAL A 17 -52.95 23.83 18.71
CA VAL A 17 -53.17 24.53 17.42
C VAL A 17 -53.11 23.52 16.26
N THR A 18 -54.12 23.63 15.41
CA THR A 18 -54.37 22.97 14.12
C THR A 18 -53.49 23.50 12.99
N ALA A 19 -52.96 22.63 12.11
CA ALA A 19 -52.78 22.95 10.69
C ALA A 19 -52.50 21.69 9.83
N ILE A 20 -53.44 21.35 8.95
CA ILE A 20 -53.23 20.64 7.67
C ILE A 20 -53.73 21.63 6.60
N PRO A 21 -52.98 21.89 5.50
CA PRO A 21 -53.17 21.13 4.28
C PRO A 21 -51.90 20.55 3.64
N ASN A 22 -52.04 19.27 3.28
CA ASN A 22 -51.41 18.52 2.17
C ASN A 22 -51.62 19.29 0.83
N PRO A 23 -50.71 19.29 -0.18
CA PRO A 23 -50.31 18.10 -0.97
C PRO A 23 -48.80 18.13 -1.37
N GLU A 24 -48.09 17.09 -1.82
CA GLU A 24 -48.40 16.08 -2.83
C GLU A 24 -47.62 14.78 -2.60
N ALA A 25 -48.33 13.69 -2.91
CA ALA A 25 -47.93 12.32 -3.17
C ALA A 25 -46.45 12.01 -3.50
N VAL A 26 -45.92 10.95 -2.87
CA VAL A 26 -45.95 9.64 -3.56
C VAL A 26 -46.08 8.48 -2.57
N ASN A 27 -47.03 7.64 -2.96
CA ASN A 27 -47.62 6.52 -2.29
C ASN A 27 -46.67 5.32 -2.16
N SER A 28 -46.79 4.63 -1.02
CA SER A 28 -47.00 3.18 -0.88
C SER A 28 -45.99 2.19 -1.53
N GLY A 29 -45.54 1.14 -0.84
CA GLY A 29 -46.07 0.56 0.38
C GLY A 29 -45.26 -0.64 0.85
N LEU A 30 -45.25 -0.83 2.16
CA LEU A 30 -44.94 -2.10 2.78
C LEU A 30 -46.07 -3.08 2.42
N LYS A 31 -45.91 -3.86 1.33
CA LYS A 31 -46.76 -5.03 1.08
C LYS A 31 -46.06 -6.27 1.63
N ALA A 32 -46.32 -6.53 2.91
CA ALA A 32 -46.31 -7.89 3.42
C ALA A 32 -47.49 -8.66 2.79
N LYS A 33 -47.30 -9.98 2.64
CA LYS A 33 -48.21 -11.02 2.12
C LYS A 33 -48.12 -11.29 0.62
N ALA A 34 -47.53 -12.45 0.32
CA ALA A 34 -47.89 -13.28 -0.82
C ALA A 34 -47.87 -14.75 -0.34
N ASP A 35 -48.84 -15.10 0.50
CA ASP A 35 -49.26 -16.48 0.69
C ASP A 35 -50.36 -16.74 -0.35
N ASP A 36 -49.96 -17.18 -1.55
CA ASP A 36 -50.90 -17.59 -2.61
C ASP A 36 -51.36 -19.03 -2.35
N VAL A 37 -52.62 -19.20 -1.92
CA VAL A 37 -53.29 -20.50 -1.80
C VAL A 37 -53.78 -20.94 -3.18
N GLY A 38 -53.31 -22.09 -3.67
CA GLY A 38 -53.80 -22.70 -4.91
C GLY A 38 -55.15 -23.42 -4.70
N PRO A 39 -55.90 -23.73 -5.79
CA PRO A 39 -57.27 -24.27 -5.75
C PRO A 39 -57.41 -25.69 -5.15
N SER A 40 -56.33 -26.27 -4.62
CA SER A 40 -56.30 -27.63 -4.04
C SER A 40 -55.71 -27.68 -2.62
N GLY A 41 -55.57 -26.54 -1.93
CA GLY A 41 -55.10 -26.50 -0.54
C GLY A 41 -53.65 -26.93 -0.32
N HIS A 42 -52.89 -27.15 -1.41
CA HIS A 42 -51.44 -27.36 -1.32
C HIS A 42 -50.75 -25.99 -1.25
N PHE A 43 -49.89 -25.80 -0.25
CA PHE A 43 -49.00 -24.64 -0.14
C PHE A 43 -48.05 -24.58 -1.34
N ILE A 44 -48.47 -23.96 -2.44
CA ILE A 44 -47.55 -23.58 -3.49
C ILE A 44 -46.93 -22.26 -3.04
N THR A 45 -45.89 -22.35 -2.20
CA THR A 45 -44.97 -21.22 -2.09
C THR A 45 -44.43 -20.99 -3.50
N ARG A 46 -44.99 -20.02 -4.23
CA ARG A 46 -44.42 -19.56 -5.48
C ARG A 46 -42.99 -19.19 -5.12
N ARG A 47 -42.01 -20.00 -5.55
CA ARG A 47 -40.60 -19.83 -5.19
C ARG A 47 -40.12 -18.52 -5.80
N TYR A 48 -40.38 -17.42 -5.11
CA TYR A 48 -40.06 -16.08 -5.55
C TYR A 48 -38.56 -15.88 -5.42
N CYS A 49 -37.92 -15.66 -6.56
CA CYS A 49 -36.46 -15.50 -6.68
C CYS A 49 -36.01 -14.04 -6.69
N GLY A 50 -36.91 -13.07 -6.49
CA GLY A 50 -36.57 -11.66 -6.67
C GLY A 50 -36.51 -11.23 -8.14
N SER A 51 -36.14 -9.97 -8.39
CA SER A 51 -36.04 -9.41 -9.75
C SER A 51 -34.73 -9.76 -10.48
N GLU A 52 -33.70 -10.18 -9.75
CA GLU A 52 -32.35 -10.44 -10.25
C GLU A 52 -32.11 -11.91 -10.65
N ALA A 53 -33.02 -12.81 -10.28
CA ALA A 53 -32.94 -14.24 -10.57
C ALA A 53 -34.24 -14.79 -11.16
N SER A 54 -34.13 -15.90 -11.89
CA SER A 54 -35.23 -16.64 -12.50
C SER A 54 -35.33 -18.03 -11.88
N LEU A 55 -36.55 -18.53 -11.70
CA LEU A 55 -36.78 -19.90 -11.23
C LEU A 55 -36.58 -20.87 -12.40
N MET A 56 -35.51 -21.68 -12.36
CA MET A 56 -35.19 -22.70 -13.36
C MET A 56 -35.03 -24.05 -12.67
N HIS A 57 -35.80 -25.05 -13.09
CA HIS A 57 -35.81 -26.41 -12.51
C HIS A 57 -35.93 -26.42 -10.96
N GLY A 58 -36.75 -25.52 -10.41
CA GLY A 58 -36.95 -25.40 -8.97
C GLY A 58 -35.83 -24.68 -8.20
N LYS A 59 -34.78 -24.18 -8.87
CA LYS A 59 -33.71 -23.39 -8.24
C LYS A 59 -33.74 -21.95 -8.77
N CYS A 60 -33.44 -20.98 -7.92
CA CYS A 60 -33.27 -19.60 -8.34
C CYS A 60 -31.89 -19.42 -8.95
N ILE A 61 -31.83 -19.03 -10.22
CA ILE A 61 -30.59 -18.82 -10.98
C ILE A 61 -30.49 -17.34 -11.34
N CYS A 62 -29.34 -16.73 -11.06
CA CYS A 62 -29.11 -15.32 -11.37
C CYS A 62 -29.13 -15.06 -12.87
N LYS A 63 -29.78 -13.97 -13.27
CA LYS A 63 -29.86 -13.54 -14.68
C LYS A 63 -28.49 -13.14 -15.23
N LYS A 64 -27.65 -12.59 -14.36
CA LYS A 64 -26.29 -12.15 -14.65
C LYS A 64 -25.30 -13.29 -14.43
N LYS A 65 -24.49 -13.59 -15.46
CA LYS A 65 -23.59 -14.75 -15.48
C LYS A 65 -22.49 -14.62 -14.41
N GLY A 66 -22.32 -15.68 -13.61
CA GLY A 66 -21.30 -15.74 -12.57
C GLY A 66 -21.67 -15.06 -11.25
N GLN A 67 -22.90 -14.53 -11.12
CA GLN A 67 -23.44 -14.14 -9.82
C GLN A 67 -24.03 -15.35 -9.09
N GLU A 68 -23.94 -15.33 -7.76
CA GLU A 68 -24.50 -16.31 -6.86
C GLU A 68 -25.79 -15.78 -6.23
N PHE A 69 -26.81 -16.63 -6.21
CA PHE A 69 -28.10 -16.30 -5.63
C PHE A 69 -28.06 -16.53 -4.12
N ASN A 70 -28.32 -15.48 -3.34
CA ASN A 70 -28.47 -15.60 -1.90
C ASN A 70 -29.95 -15.81 -1.55
N PRO A 71 -30.34 -16.99 -1.01
CA PRO A 71 -31.75 -17.32 -0.76
C PRO A 71 -32.36 -16.57 0.42
N VAL A 72 -31.55 -16.00 1.32
CA VAL A 72 -32.01 -15.21 2.47
C VAL A 72 -32.39 -13.80 2.01
N THR A 73 -31.51 -13.16 1.24
CA THR A 73 -31.72 -11.78 0.77
C THR A 73 -32.51 -11.71 -0.55
N LYS A 74 -32.68 -12.84 -1.25
CA LYS A 74 -33.28 -12.94 -2.59
C LYS A 74 -32.59 -12.05 -3.63
N ARG A 75 -31.26 -11.91 -3.53
CA ARG A 75 -30.43 -11.09 -4.41
C ARG A 75 -29.30 -11.89 -5.02
N CYS A 76 -28.82 -11.41 -6.16
CA CYS A 76 -27.68 -11.95 -6.86
C CYS A 76 -26.46 -11.06 -6.61
N LYS A 77 -25.38 -11.66 -6.15
CA LYS A 77 -24.12 -10.96 -5.90
C LYS A 77 -22.98 -11.69 -6.57
N CYS A 78 -21.92 -10.98 -6.91
CA CYS A 78 -20.70 -11.65 -7.31
C CYS A 78 -20.13 -12.45 -6.13
N PRO A 79 -19.40 -13.55 -6.40
CA PRO A 79 -18.67 -14.30 -5.39
C PRO A 79 -17.81 -13.38 -4.54
N VAL A 80 -17.49 -13.83 -3.32
CA VAL A 80 -16.73 -13.02 -2.36
C VAL A 80 -15.44 -12.48 -2.99
N GLY A 81 -15.24 -11.17 -2.87
CA GLY A 81 -14.07 -10.46 -3.41
C GLY A 81 -14.16 -10.08 -4.90
N GLN A 82 -15.19 -10.50 -5.63
CA GLN A 82 -15.40 -10.08 -7.03
C GLN A 82 -16.37 -8.90 -7.14
N LYS A 83 -16.24 -8.12 -8.22
CA LYS A 83 -17.15 -7.04 -8.63
C LYS A 83 -17.81 -7.39 -9.97
N TRP A 84 -19.01 -6.87 -10.19
CA TRP A 84 -19.69 -7.00 -11.48
C TRP A 84 -19.01 -6.06 -12.49
N ASP A 85 -18.39 -6.64 -13.51
CA ASP A 85 -17.85 -5.91 -14.65
C ASP A 85 -18.98 -5.74 -15.69
N ARG A 86 -19.33 -4.48 -15.98
CA ARG A 86 -20.42 -4.16 -16.92
C ARG A 86 -20.03 -4.37 -18.37
N GLU A 87 -18.76 -4.20 -18.71
CA GLU A 87 -18.26 -4.31 -20.08
C GLU A 87 -18.14 -5.77 -20.50
N ALA A 88 -17.65 -6.63 -19.60
CA ALA A 88 -17.51 -8.06 -19.86
C ALA A 88 -18.72 -8.90 -19.41
N GLU A 89 -19.76 -8.25 -18.88
CA GLU A 89 -21.00 -8.85 -18.37
C GLU A 89 -20.77 -10.09 -17.49
N LYS A 90 -19.79 -10.01 -16.58
CA LYS A 90 -19.44 -11.10 -15.67
C LYS A 90 -18.82 -10.58 -14.37
N CYS A 91 -18.86 -11.42 -13.34
CA CYS A 91 -18.08 -11.16 -12.14
C CYS A 91 -16.58 -11.31 -12.43
N LYS A 92 -15.78 -10.35 -11.98
CA LYS A 92 -14.33 -10.36 -12.09
C LYS A 92 -13.70 -9.87 -10.79
N CYS A 93 -12.43 -10.23 -10.60
CA CYS A 93 -11.64 -9.59 -9.57
C CYS A 93 -11.47 -8.08 -9.85
N PRO A 94 -11.36 -7.26 -8.80
CA PRO A 94 -11.00 -5.86 -8.92
C PRO A 94 -9.71 -5.66 -9.73
N VAL A 95 -9.51 -4.46 -10.26
CA VAL A 95 -8.40 -4.15 -11.17
C VAL A 95 -7.05 -4.51 -10.54
N GLY A 96 -6.27 -5.33 -11.25
CA GLY A 96 -4.95 -5.76 -10.79
C GLY A 96 -4.96 -6.93 -9.80
N GLN A 97 -6.11 -7.40 -9.31
CA GLN A 97 -6.21 -8.63 -8.53
C GLN A 97 -6.37 -9.87 -9.45
N LYS A 98 -5.86 -11.00 -8.99
CA LYS A 98 -6.06 -12.32 -9.60
C LYS A 98 -6.95 -13.18 -8.68
N TRP A 99 -7.76 -14.05 -9.29
CA TRP A 99 -8.53 -15.04 -8.52
C TRP A 99 -7.59 -16.13 -8.01
N ASP A 100 -7.52 -16.27 -6.70
CA ASP A 100 -6.80 -17.35 -6.03
C ASP A 100 -7.75 -18.52 -5.81
N ARG A 101 -7.41 -19.69 -6.38
CA ARG A 101 -8.27 -20.88 -6.32
C ARG A 101 -8.19 -21.61 -4.98
N GLU A 102 -7.11 -21.45 -4.23
CA GLU A 102 -6.90 -22.12 -2.96
C GLU A 102 -7.68 -21.42 -1.83
N ASP A 103 -7.63 -20.09 -1.82
CA ASP A 103 -8.33 -19.26 -0.84
C ASP A 103 -9.74 -18.81 -1.31
N GLU A 104 -10.13 -19.19 -2.53
CA GLU A 104 -11.40 -18.81 -3.18
C GLU A 104 -11.72 -17.30 -3.08
N LYS A 105 -10.69 -16.46 -3.30
CA LYS A 105 -10.83 -15.00 -3.21
C LYS A 105 -9.91 -14.28 -4.18
N CYS A 106 -10.25 -13.04 -4.51
CA CYS A 106 -9.37 -12.17 -5.27
C CYS A 106 -8.22 -11.67 -4.37
N LYS A 107 -6.98 -11.80 -4.87
CA LYS A 107 -5.76 -11.33 -4.19
C LYS A 107 -4.93 -10.46 -5.11
N CYS A 108 -4.16 -9.57 -4.49
CA CYS A 108 -3.09 -8.89 -5.22
C CYS A 108 -1.96 -9.87 -5.57
N PRO A 109 -1.28 -9.67 -6.70
CA PRO A 109 -0.07 -10.39 -7.04
C PRO A 109 0.99 -10.30 -5.93
N VAL A 110 1.93 -11.25 -5.92
CA VAL A 110 2.92 -11.39 -4.84
C VAL A 110 3.69 -10.09 -4.60
N GLY A 111 3.67 -9.61 -3.36
CA GLY A 111 4.36 -8.39 -2.96
C GLY A 111 3.61 -7.09 -3.27
N GLN A 112 2.48 -7.11 -3.98
CA GLN A 112 1.61 -5.93 -4.14
C GLN A 112 0.63 -5.80 -2.95
N LYS A 113 0.27 -4.56 -2.63
CA LYS A 113 -0.78 -4.21 -1.66
C LYS A 113 -1.97 -3.59 -2.40
N TRP A 114 -3.18 -3.84 -1.90
CA TRP A 114 -4.39 -3.20 -2.42
C TRP A 114 -4.42 -1.74 -2.01
N ASP A 115 -4.43 -0.84 -3.00
CA ASP A 115 -4.60 0.58 -2.80
C ASP A 115 -6.09 0.92 -2.86
N ARG A 116 -6.62 1.49 -1.77
CA ARG A 116 -8.05 1.84 -1.68
C ARG A 116 -8.42 3.11 -2.41
N GLU A 117 -7.47 4.03 -2.59
CA GLU A 117 -7.68 5.31 -3.27
C GLU A 117 -7.75 5.10 -4.78
N ASP A 118 -6.81 4.33 -5.32
CA ASP A 118 -6.72 4.01 -6.75
C ASP A 118 -7.53 2.75 -7.17
N GLU A 119 -8.15 2.07 -6.21
CA GLU A 119 -8.84 0.79 -6.38
C GLU A 119 -8.06 -0.23 -7.25
N LYS A 120 -6.75 -0.36 -7.01
CA LYS A 120 -5.89 -1.30 -7.73
C LYS A 120 -4.76 -1.84 -6.87
N CYS A 121 -4.21 -2.98 -7.25
CA CYS A 121 -2.98 -3.48 -6.62
C CYS A 121 -1.78 -2.66 -7.08
N LYS A 122 -0.90 -2.29 -6.13
CA LYS A 122 0.33 -1.55 -6.38
C LYS A 122 1.50 -2.16 -5.63
N CYS A 123 2.70 -1.98 -6.16
CA CYS A 123 3.90 -2.25 -5.40
C CYS A 123 4.05 -1.26 -4.22
N PRO A 124 4.61 -1.71 -3.10
CA PRO A 124 4.97 -0.85 -1.98
C PRO A 124 5.91 0.29 -2.42
N VAL A 125 5.97 1.36 -1.63
CA VAL A 125 6.68 2.60 -1.99
C VAL A 125 8.14 2.33 -2.36
N GLY A 126 8.51 2.74 -3.57
CA GLY A 126 9.87 2.59 -4.09
C GLY A 126 10.19 1.21 -4.68
N GLN A 127 9.28 0.23 -4.63
CA GLN A 127 9.43 -1.03 -5.37
C GLN A 127 8.88 -0.89 -6.80
N LYS A 128 9.48 -1.61 -7.74
CA LYS A 128 8.99 -1.79 -9.12
C LYS A 128 8.48 -3.23 -9.28
N TRP A 129 7.46 -3.43 -10.11
CA TRP A 129 6.98 -4.76 -10.47
C TRP A 129 7.99 -5.43 -11.40
N ASP A 130 8.54 -6.57 -10.98
CA ASP A 130 9.39 -7.40 -11.80
C ASP A 130 8.52 -8.42 -12.56
N ARG A 131 8.57 -8.37 -13.89
CA ARG A 131 7.76 -9.25 -14.75
C ARG A 131 8.31 -10.67 -14.86
N GLU A 132 9.61 -10.85 -14.68
CA GLU A 132 10.27 -12.15 -14.79
C GLU A 132 10.02 -12.98 -13.53
N ASP A 133 10.14 -12.34 -12.36
CA ASP A 133 9.93 -12.96 -11.05
C ASP A 133 8.48 -12.85 -10.53
N GLU A 134 7.60 -12.18 -11.28
CA GLU A 134 6.21 -11.88 -10.92
C GLU A 134 6.05 -11.37 -9.46
N LYS A 135 6.93 -10.46 -9.02
CA LYS A 135 6.88 -9.88 -7.68
C LYS A 135 7.41 -8.45 -7.65
N CYS A 136 6.99 -7.68 -6.65
CA CYS A 136 7.59 -6.37 -6.41
C CYS A 136 9.01 -6.51 -5.84
N LYS A 137 9.94 -5.72 -6.39
CA LYS A 137 11.34 -5.67 -5.93
C LYS A 137 11.83 -4.24 -5.79
N CYS A 138 12.80 -4.05 -4.91
CA CYS A 138 13.53 -2.80 -4.89
C CYS A 138 14.40 -2.65 -6.15
N PRO A 139 14.59 -1.42 -6.65
CA PRO A 139 15.54 -1.12 -7.71
C PRO A 139 16.96 -1.59 -7.36
N VAL A 140 17.81 -1.74 -8.39
CA VAL A 140 19.14 -2.34 -8.25
C VAL A 140 19.98 -1.62 -7.20
N GLY A 141 20.49 -2.38 -6.22
CA GLY A 141 21.32 -1.85 -5.15
C GLY A 141 20.56 -1.21 -3.98
N GLN A 142 19.23 -1.08 -4.04
CA GLN A 142 18.42 -0.69 -2.89
C GLN A 142 18.00 -1.89 -2.05
N LYS A 143 17.85 -1.68 -0.73
CA LYS A 143 17.28 -2.64 0.21
C LYS A 143 15.92 -2.14 0.71
N TRP A 144 15.00 -3.06 0.98
CA TRP A 144 13.72 -2.74 1.61
C TRP A 144 13.92 -2.40 3.09
N GLY A 145 13.65 -1.17 3.49
CA GLY A 145 13.61 -0.78 4.90
C GLY A 145 12.28 -1.22 5.51
N ARG A 146 12.31 -2.16 6.48
CA ARG A 146 11.09 -2.61 7.18
C ARG A 146 10.47 -1.51 8.05
N GLU A 147 11.30 -0.67 8.65
CA GLU A 147 10.85 0.41 9.55
C GLU A 147 10.14 1.53 8.77
N ASP A 148 10.72 1.99 7.66
CA ASP A 148 10.13 3.06 6.84
C ASP A 148 9.17 2.57 5.75
N GLU A 149 9.01 1.25 5.60
CA GLU A 149 8.30 0.60 4.49
C GLU A 149 8.64 1.19 3.10
N LYS A 150 9.93 1.39 2.81
CA LYS A 150 10.38 1.87 1.50
C LYS A 150 11.76 1.36 1.11
N CYS A 151 12.01 1.29 -0.19
CA CYS A 151 13.34 1.00 -0.71
C CYS A 151 14.29 2.18 -0.44
N LYS A 152 15.49 1.88 0.06
CA LYS A 152 16.55 2.86 0.31
C LYS A 152 17.89 2.33 -0.17
N CYS A 153 18.77 3.23 -0.59
CA CYS A 153 20.18 2.87 -0.74
C CYS A 153 20.78 2.51 0.62
N PRO A 154 21.74 1.58 0.64
CA PRO A 154 22.55 1.31 1.82
C PRO A 154 23.20 2.59 2.37
N VAL A 155 23.56 2.58 3.65
CA VAL A 155 24.11 3.76 4.34
C VAL A 155 25.33 4.32 3.58
N GLY A 156 25.37 5.63 3.37
CA GLY A 156 26.47 6.29 2.65
C GLY A 156 26.46 6.12 1.13
N GLN A 157 25.50 5.40 0.54
CA GLN A 157 25.28 5.41 -0.91
C GLN A 157 24.19 6.42 -1.31
N LYS A 158 24.31 6.92 -2.53
CA LYS A 158 23.31 7.78 -3.18
C LYS A 158 22.70 7.06 -4.36
N TRP A 159 21.39 7.25 -4.56
CA TRP A 159 20.70 6.77 -5.75
C TRP A 159 21.15 7.57 -6.96
N ASP A 160 21.71 6.90 -7.96
CA ASP A 160 22.02 7.48 -9.25
C ASP A 160 20.82 7.28 -10.18
N ARG A 161 20.27 8.38 -10.71
CA ARG A 161 19.09 8.34 -11.58
C ARG A 161 19.42 7.95 -13.02
N GLU A 162 20.64 8.22 -13.47
CA GLU A 162 21.08 7.91 -14.84
C GLU A 162 21.38 6.42 -14.98
N ASP A 163 22.08 5.85 -14.00
CA ASP A 163 22.45 4.44 -13.96
C ASP A 163 21.40 3.53 -13.28
N GLU A 164 20.32 4.12 -12.75
CA GLU A 164 19.29 3.45 -11.95
C GLU A 164 19.85 2.47 -10.90
N LYS A 165 20.90 2.90 -10.17
CA LYS A 165 21.52 2.07 -9.12
C LYS A 165 22.09 2.91 -7.98
N CYS A 166 22.20 2.32 -6.80
CA CYS A 166 22.93 2.94 -5.70
C CYS A 166 24.43 2.92 -5.98
N LYS A 167 25.09 4.07 -5.77
CA LYS A 167 26.54 4.20 -5.90
C LYS A 167 27.14 4.86 -4.67
N CYS A 168 28.39 4.53 -4.40
CA CYS A 168 29.20 5.36 -3.52
C CYS A 168 29.48 6.70 -4.20
N PRO A 169 29.61 7.78 -3.42
CA PRO A 169 30.13 9.05 -3.92
C PRO A 169 31.50 8.87 -4.60
N VAL A 170 31.85 9.76 -5.52
CA VAL A 170 33.05 9.62 -6.37
C VAL A 170 34.30 9.46 -5.50
N GLY A 171 35.12 8.45 -5.82
CA GLY A 171 36.37 8.20 -5.08
C GLY A 171 36.19 7.51 -3.72
N GLN A 172 34.97 7.20 -3.28
CA GLN A 172 34.75 6.32 -2.12
C GLN A 172 34.70 4.85 -2.53
N LYS A 173 35.12 3.97 -1.61
CA LYS A 173 34.95 2.51 -1.72
C LYS A 173 33.89 2.05 -0.72
N TRP A 174 33.11 1.03 -1.10
CA TRP A 174 32.18 0.39 -0.18
C TRP A 174 32.94 -0.44 0.85
N ASP A 175 32.74 -0.13 2.12
CA ASP A 175 33.24 -0.92 3.24
C ASP A 175 32.17 -1.95 3.63
N ARG A 176 32.51 -3.25 3.55
CA ARG A 176 31.59 -4.34 3.86
C ARG A 176 31.37 -4.54 5.36
N GLU A 177 32.34 -4.16 6.20
CA GLU A 177 32.27 -4.34 7.65
C GLU A 177 31.35 -3.28 8.28
N ASP A 178 31.52 -2.03 7.87
CA ASP A 178 30.70 -0.91 8.37
C ASP A 178 29.42 -0.67 7.56
N GLU A 179 29.19 -1.45 6.49
CA GLU A 179 28.13 -1.27 5.51
C GLU A 179 27.94 0.21 5.09
N LYS A 180 29.05 0.89 4.80
CA LYS A 180 29.02 2.29 4.35
C LYS A 180 30.14 2.62 3.37
N CYS A 181 29.93 3.63 2.55
CA CYS A 181 30.99 4.17 1.72
C CYS A 181 32.02 4.92 2.58
N LYS A 182 33.30 4.66 2.34
CA LYS A 182 34.43 5.33 2.99
C LYS A 182 35.43 5.83 1.95
N CYS A 183 36.14 6.89 2.30
CA CYS A 183 37.33 7.23 1.54
C CYS A 183 38.41 6.14 1.71
N PRO A 184 39.18 5.86 0.64
CA PRO A 184 40.35 5.01 0.74
C PRO A 184 41.32 5.50 1.82
N VAL A 185 42.14 4.59 2.36
CA VAL A 185 43.00 4.85 3.52
C VAL A 185 43.89 6.08 3.31
N GLY A 186 43.81 7.04 4.22
CA GLY A 186 44.60 8.28 4.17
C GLY A 186 44.04 9.38 3.27
N GLN A 187 42.96 9.14 2.52
CA GLN A 187 42.22 10.20 1.83
C GLN A 187 41.19 10.85 2.75
N LYS A 188 40.92 12.14 2.50
CA LYS A 188 39.83 12.90 3.13
C LYS A 188 38.76 13.23 2.09
N TRP A 189 37.51 13.31 2.52
CA TRP A 189 36.42 13.75 1.66
C TRP A 189 36.52 15.25 1.40
N ASP A 190 36.61 15.62 0.12
CA ASP A 190 36.55 17.00 -0.33
C ASP A 190 35.09 17.34 -0.70
N ARG A 191 34.52 18.35 -0.03
CA ARG A 191 33.12 18.74 -0.21
C ARG A 191 32.89 19.58 -1.48
N GLU A 192 33.92 20.24 -1.99
CA GLU A 192 33.82 21.12 -3.16
C GLU A 192 33.80 20.29 -4.44
N ASP A 193 34.72 19.32 -4.56
CA ASP A 193 34.81 18.42 -5.71
C ASP A 193 33.96 17.15 -5.57
N GLU A 194 33.26 16.98 -4.44
CA GLU A 194 32.51 15.77 -4.07
C GLU A 194 33.30 14.47 -4.33
N LYS A 195 34.57 14.45 -3.93
CA LYS A 195 35.44 13.26 -4.09
C LYS A 195 36.46 13.10 -2.97
N CYS A 196 36.93 11.88 -2.77
CA CYS A 196 38.07 11.65 -1.88
C CYS A 196 39.37 12.16 -2.51
N LYS A 197 40.17 12.89 -1.74
CA LYS A 197 41.49 13.40 -2.15
C LYS A 197 42.55 13.05 -1.12
N CYS A 198 43.79 12.91 -1.58
CA CYS A 198 44.92 12.90 -0.68
C CYS A 198 45.10 14.28 -0.03
N PRO A 199 45.53 14.32 1.24
CA PRO A 199 45.92 15.56 1.89
C PRO A 199 47.01 16.30 1.12
N VAL A 200 47.13 17.61 1.34
CA VAL A 200 48.00 18.50 0.56
C VAL A 200 49.45 18.01 0.57
N GLY A 201 50.03 17.90 -0.63
CA GLY A 201 51.41 17.42 -0.81
C GLY A 201 51.57 15.90 -0.81
N GLN A 202 50.54 15.11 -0.46
CA GLN A 202 50.58 13.65 -0.61
C GLN A 202 50.14 13.21 -2.01
N LYS A 203 50.66 12.08 -2.47
CA LYS A 203 50.23 11.39 -3.69
C LYS A 203 49.64 10.03 -3.35
N TRP A 204 48.64 9.60 -4.12
CA TRP A 204 48.06 8.27 -3.99
C TRP A 204 49.03 7.21 -4.49
N GLY A 205 49.48 6.32 -3.60
CA GLY A 205 50.22 5.12 -3.97
C GLY A 205 49.23 4.06 -4.44
N ARG A 206 49.26 3.72 -5.74
CA ARG A 206 48.38 2.67 -6.32
C ARG A 206 48.69 1.27 -5.78
N GLU A 207 49.95 1.01 -5.46
CA GLU A 207 50.43 -0.28 -4.98
C GLU A 207 50.02 -0.55 -3.53
N ASP A 208 50.17 0.43 -2.64
CA ASP A 208 49.82 0.31 -1.22
C ASP A 208 48.39 0.75 -0.87
N GLU A 209 47.63 1.21 -1.88
CA GLU A 209 46.32 1.84 -1.72
C GLU A 209 46.24 2.86 -0.56
N LYS A 210 47.23 3.75 -0.46
CA LYS A 210 47.25 4.81 0.56
C LYS A 210 47.95 6.08 0.07
N CYS A 211 47.57 7.21 0.65
CA CYS A 211 48.28 8.47 0.43
C CYS A 211 49.66 8.42 1.10
N LYS A 212 50.70 8.88 0.38
CA LYS A 212 52.08 8.96 0.87
C LYS A 212 52.69 10.32 0.55
N CYS A 213 53.58 10.78 1.42
CA CYS A 213 54.43 11.91 1.09
C CYS A 213 55.45 11.54 0.01
N PRO A 214 55.90 12.51 -0.80
CA PRO A 214 57.03 12.35 -1.70
C PRO A 214 58.26 11.84 -0.94
N VAL A 215 59.13 11.11 -1.64
CA VAL A 215 60.38 10.58 -1.07
C VAL A 215 61.19 11.71 -0.42
N GLY A 216 61.65 11.48 0.81
CA GLY A 216 62.40 12.46 1.59
C GLY A 216 61.55 13.46 2.37
N GLN A 217 60.22 13.46 2.23
CA GLN A 217 59.31 14.30 3.03
C GLN A 217 58.58 13.48 4.10
N LYS A 218 58.31 14.11 5.25
CA LYS A 218 57.49 13.55 6.33
C LYS A 218 56.16 14.30 6.42
N TRP A 219 55.12 13.57 6.82
CA TRP A 219 53.81 14.17 7.06
C TRP A 219 53.86 15.02 8.33
N ASP A 220 53.60 16.31 8.18
CA ASP A 220 53.39 17.22 9.30
C ASP A 220 51.90 17.19 9.66
N ARG A 221 51.60 16.79 10.90
CA ARG A 221 50.21 16.70 11.39
C ARG A 221 49.62 18.04 11.79
N GLU A 222 50.45 19.02 12.11
CA GLU A 222 50.03 20.35 12.55
C GLU A 222 49.62 21.20 11.34
N ASP A 223 50.45 21.18 10.29
CA ASP A 223 50.17 21.92 9.05
C ASP A 223 49.36 21.13 8.02
N GLU A 224 49.03 19.87 8.33
CA GLU A 224 48.39 18.92 7.41
C GLU A 224 49.02 18.93 6.00
N LYS A 225 50.35 18.88 5.93
CA LYS A 225 51.09 18.83 4.65
C LYS A 225 52.40 18.07 4.76
N CYS A 226 52.90 17.59 3.63
CA CYS A 226 54.24 17.01 3.58
C CYS A 226 55.30 18.13 3.67
N LYS A 227 56.30 17.94 4.55
CA LYS A 227 57.44 18.85 4.69
C LYS A 227 58.75 18.08 4.55
N CYS A 228 59.77 18.75 4.03
CA CYS A 228 61.13 18.26 4.15
C CYS A 228 61.54 18.27 5.64
N PRO A 229 62.26 17.25 6.12
CA PRO A 229 62.84 17.29 7.45
C PRO A 229 63.77 18.51 7.54
N VAL A 230 63.57 19.32 8.57
CA VAL A 230 64.39 20.50 8.84
C VAL A 230 65.69 20.03 9.49
N GLY A 231 66.80 20.12 8.77
CA GLY A 231 68.15 19.75 9.23
C GLY A 231 68.75 18.58 8.44
N GLN A 232 69.63 18.90 7.48
CA GLN A 232 70.77 18.06 7.09
C GLN A 232 72.01 18.59 7.79
#